data_AF-A0A9K3I804-F1
#
_entry.id   AF-A0A9K3I804-F1
#
_cell.length_a   1.000
_cell.length_b   1.000
_cell.length_c   1.000
_cell.angle_alpha   90.00
_cell.angle_beta   90.00
_cell.angle_gamma   90.00
#
_symmetry.space_group_name_H-M   'P 1'
#
loop_
_entity.id
_entity.type
_entity.pdbx_description
1 polymer ?
#
loop_
_entity_poly.entity_id
_entity_poly.type
_entity_poly.pdbx_seq_one_letter_code
_entity_poly.pdbx_strand_id
1 'polypeptide(L)'
;MAQQTWILIFQWMKIPLPRYILSVVQLLEFIGSYKGGKKLNRAVYTVAAATCWNIWLMRNAVIFKSKPPDIAKLISDIKAISYTWIKNRAGLSDISWENWRNFNF
;
A
#
# COMPACT_ATOMS: atom_id res chain seq x y z
N MET A 1 -2.33 3.66 14.83
CA MET A 1 -2.25 4.29 13.49
C MET A 1 -1.68 3.37 12.42
N ALA A 2 -0.44 2.87 12.53
CA ALA A 2 0.12 1.99 11.50
C ALA A 2 -0.72 0.73 11.23
N GLN A 3 -1.22 0.06 12.28
CA GLN A 3 -2.13 -1.08 12.15
C GLN A 3 -3.44 -0.71 11.41
N GLN A 4 -4.03 0.45 11.73
CA GLN A 4 -5.23 0.94 11.07
C GLN A 4 -4.97 1.28 9.60
N THR A 5 -3.81 1.85 9.27
CA THR A 5 -3.38 2.06 7.88
C THR A 5 -3.35 0.73 7.12
N TRP A 6 -2.73 -0.30 7.69
CA TRP A 6 -2.66 -1.63 7.06
C TRP A 6 -4.05 -2.24 6.85
N ILE A 7 -4.94 -2.17 7.84
CA ILE A 7 -6.32 -2.65 7.71
C ILE A 7 -7.03 -1.96 6.53
N LEU A 8 -6.97 -0.63 6.46
CA LEU A 8 -7.60 0.15 5.39
C LEU A 8 -6.99 -0.14 4.01
N ILE A 9 -5.68 -0.35 3.94
CA ILE A 9 -4.99 -0.69 2.69
C ILE A 9 -5.38 -2.09 2.21
N PHE A 10 -5.47 -3.08 3.11
CA PHE A 10 -5.91 -4.43 2.73
C PHE A 10 -7.38 -4.49 2.32
N GLN A 11 -8.25 -3.73 3.02
CA GLN A 11 -9.64 -3.56 2.62
C GLN A 11 -9.74 -2.95 1.22
N TRP A 12 -8.96 -1.90 0.92
CA TRP A 12 -8.90 -1.31 -0.42
C TRP A 12 -8.41 -2.32 -1.48
N MET A 13 -7.39 -3.13 -1.15
CA MET A 13 -6.88 -4.15 -2.04
C MET A 13 -7.82 -5.35 -2.22
N LYS A 14 -8.91 -5.44 -1.43
CA LYS A 14 -9.83 -6.59 -1.40
C LYS A 14 -9.11 -7.91 -1.06
N ILE A 15 -8.01 -7.83 -0.32
CA ILE A 15 -7.24 -8.99 0.13
C ILE A 15 -7.57 -9.22 1.61
N PRO A 16 -7.98 -10.44 2.00
CA PRO A 16 -8.27 -10.73 3.40
C PRO A 16 -6.98 -10.56 4.22
N LEU A 17 -7.07 -9.75 5.28
CA LEU A 17 -5.98 -9.61 6.23
C LEU A 17 -5.94 -10.89 7.11
N PRO A 18 -4.81 -11.61 7.19
CA PRO A 18 -4.62 -12.63 8.19
C PRO A 18 -4.81 -12.03 9.58
N ARG A 19 -5.52 -12.78 10.44
CA ARG A 19 -5.93 -12.34 11.78
C ARG A 19 -4.73 -11.97 12.68
N TYR A 20 -3.54 -12.48 12.35
CA TYR A 20 -2.28 -12.21 13.03
C TYR A 20 -1.14 -12.05 12.01
N ILE A 21 -0.89 -10.82 11.54
CA ILE A 21 0.38 -10.48 10.89
C ILE A 21 1.25 -9.79 11.92
N LEU A 22 2.35 -10.43 12.31
CA LEU A 22 3.28 -9.91 13.33
C LEU A 22 4.39 -9.05 12.70
N SER A 23 4.64 -9.17 11.40
CA SER A 23 5.71 -8.41 10.73
C SER A 23 5.42 -8.11 9.25
N VAL A 24 6.12 -7.10 8.72
CA VAL A 24 6.13 -6.78 7.28
C VAL A 24 6.67 -7.96 6.46
N VAL A 25 7.56 -8.79 7.03
CA VAL A 25 8.08 -9.97 6.33
C VAL A 25 6.97 -11.01 6.12
N GLN A 26 6.23 -11.34 7.19
CA GLN A 26 5.08 -12.24 7.10
C GLN A 26 3.99 -11.71 6.17
N LEU A 27 3.82 -10.38 6.14
CA LEU A 27 2.94 -9.71 5.18
C LEU A 27 3.37 -9.99 3.74
N LEU A 28 4.65 -9.81 3.43
CA LEU A 28 5.20 -10.02 2.08
C LEU A 28 5.18 -11.50 1.68
N GLU A 29 5.41 -12.42 2.61
CA GLU A 29 5.28 -13.86 2.38
C GLU A 29 3.83 -14.26 2.10
N PHE A 30 2.88 -13.70 2.85
CA PHE A 30 1.45 -13.88 2.59
C PHE A 30 1.06 -13.36 1.20
N ILE A 31 1.56 -12.18 0.82
CA ILE A 31 1.36 -11.62 -0.51
C ILE A 31 1.97 -12.52 -1.60
N GLY A 32 3.18 -13.05 -1.36
CA GLY A 32 3.87 -13.93 -2.31
C GLY A 32 3.18 -15.29 -2.49
N SER A 33 2.56 -15.81 -1.44
CA SER A 33 1.78 -17.07 -1.47
C SER A 33 0.36 -16.90 -2.04
N TYR A 34 -0.12 -15.65 -2.16
CA TYR A 34 -1.40 -15.36 -2.79
C TYR A 34 -1.38 -15.72 -4.28
N LYS A 35 -2.36 -16.50 -4.74
CA LYS A 35 -2.48 -16.98 -6.13
C LYS A 35 -2.99 -15.89 -7.10
N GLY A 36 -2.46 -14.67 -6.98
CA GLY A 36 -2.91 -13.47 -7.67
C GLY A 36 -2.46 -13.30 -9.13
N GLY A 37 -1.57 -14.17 -9.62
CA GLY A 37 -0.86 -13.93 -10.88
C GLY A 37 0.22 -12.84 -10.74
N LYS A 38 1.17 -12.80 -11.69
CA LYS A 38 2.36 -11.95 -11.61
C LYS A 38 2.04 -10.45 -11.48
N LYS A 39 1.00 -9.98 -12.18
CA LYS A 39 0.55 -8.58 -12.20
C LYS A 39 0.03 -8.14 -10.83
N LEU A 40 -0.85 -8.93 -10.21
CA LEU A 40 -1.39 -8.62 -8.89
C LEU A 40 -0.28 -8.66 -7.84
N ASN A 41 0.57 -9.69 -7.85
CA ASN A 41 1.65 -9.81 -6.87
C ASN A 41 2.54 -8.57 -6.92
N ARG A 42 2.97 -8.14 -8.12
CA ARG A 42 3.77 -6.93 -8.30
C ARG A 42 3.08 -5.66 -7.80
N ALA A 43 1.77 -5.56 -8.02
CA ALA A 43 0.98 -4.46 -7.49
C ALA A 43 0.93 -4.43 -5.97
N VAL A 44 0.66 -5.58 -5.34
CA VAL A 44 0.56 -5.69 -3.90
C VAL A 44 1.92 -5.40 -3.23
N TYR A 45 3.02 -5.90 -3.79
CA TYR A 45 4.38 -5.53 -3.36
C TYR A 45 4.63 -4.02 -3.44
N THR A 46 4.21 -3.39 -4.54
CA THR A 46 4.37 -1.94 -4.75
C THR A 46 3.55 -1.14 -3.72
N VAL A 47 2.32 -1.57 -3.43
CA VAL A 47 1.47 -0.95 -2.40
C VAL A 47 2.07 -1.12 -1.01
N ALA A 48 2.59 -2.31 -0.67
CA ALA A 48 3.22 -2.55 0.62
C ALA A 48 4.44 -1.66 0.82
N ALA A 49 5.30 -1.55 -0.19
CA ALA A 49 6.45 -0.65 -0.16
C ALA A 49 6.04 0.83 0.00
N ALA A 50 5.03 1.27 -0.76
CA ALA A 50 4.50 2.63 -0.67
C ALA A 50 3.87 2.93 0.70
N THR A 51 3.24 1.93 1.32
CA THR A 51 2.66 2.02 2.67
C THR A 51 3.76 2.24 3.71
N CYS A 52 4.82 1.43 3.70
CA CYS A 52 5.97 1.61 4.58
C CYS A 52 6.61 2.98 4.42
N TRP A 53 6.83 3.42 3.17
CA TRP A 53 7.40 4.73 2.87
C TRP A 53 6.57 5.88 3.43
N ASN A 54 5.26 5.86 3.21
CA ASN A 54 4.36 6.92 3.67
C ASN A 54 4.19 6.94 5.20
N ILE A 55 4.18 5.77 5.86
CA ILE A 55 4.20 5.70 7.32
C ILE A 55 5.47 6.38 7.86
N TRP A 56 6.64 6.09 7.26
CA TRP A 56 7.90 6.74 7.62
C TRP A 56 7.85 8.26 7.37
N LEU A 57 7.35 8.69 6.21
CA LEU A 57 7.24 10.10 5.85
C LEU A 57 6.32 10.87 6.80
N MET A 58 5.17 10.28 7.17
CA MET A 58 4.24 10.85 8.14
C MET A 58 4.89 10.98 9.52
N ARG A 59 5.58 9.94 10.00
CA ARG A 59 6.33 10.00 11.27
C ARG A 59 7.34 11.15 11.28
N ASN A 60 8.08 11.33 10.20
CA ASN A 60 9.02 12.45 10.07
C ASN A 60 8.30 13.80 10.05
N ALA A 61 7.14 13.91 9.41
CA ALA A 61 6.37 15.15 9.42
C ALA A 61 5.83 15.51 10.82
N VAL A 62 5.43 14.51 11.60
CA VAL A 62 5.03 14.71 13.01
C VAL A 62 6.22 15.19 13.84
N ILE A 63 7.36 14.51 13.75
CA ILE A 63 8.54 14.80 14.57
C ILE A 63 9.21 16.14 14.19
N PHE A 64 9.42 16.39 12.90
CA PHE A 64 10.25 17.51 12.43
C PHE A 64 9.45 18.72 11.93
N LYS A 65 8.14 18.56 11.68
CA LYS A 65 7.29 19.64 11.15
C LYS A 65 6.08 19.94 12.02
N SER A 66 5.95 19.27 13.18
CA SER A 66 4.83 19.40 14.12
C SER A 66 3.46 19.29 13.45
N LYS A 67 3.38 18.52 12.35
CA LYS A 67 2.13 18.32 11.62
C LYS A 67 1.32 17.24 12.32
N PRO A 68 0.02 17.46 12.58
CA PRO A 68 -0.81 16.41 13.15
C PRO A 68 -0.92 15.23 12.17
N PRO A 69 -0.96 14.00 12.67
CA PRO A 69 -1.16 12.84 11.81
C PRO A 69 -2.57 12.81 11.24
N ASP A 70 -2.69 12.52 9.94
CA ASP A 70 -3.96 12.38 9.23
C ASP A 70 -3.97 11.05 8.46
N ILE A 71 -4.81 10.12 8.92
CA ILE A 71 -4.93 8.79 8.32
C ILE A 71 -5.61 8.86 6.96
N ALA A 72 -6.63 9.69 6.77
CA ALA A 72 -7.36 9.79 5.51
C ALA A 72 -6.42 10.29 4.41
N LYS A 73 -5.64 11.33 4.72
CA LYS A 73 -4.59 11.82 3.84
C LYS A 73 -3.50 10.77 3.59
N LEU A 74 -3.04 10.08 4.63
CA LEU A 74 -2.03 9.02 4.50
C LEU A 74 -2.48 7.93 3.51
N ILE A 75 -3.74 7.48 3.58
CA ILE A 75 -4.29 6.49 2.65
C ILE A 75 -4.35 7.04 1.22
N SER A 76 -4.75 8.30 1.04
CA SER A 76 -4.75 8.96 -0.26
C SER A 76 -3.34 9.04 -0.86
N ASP A 77 -2.36 9.46 -0.06
CA ASP A 77 -0.96 9.58 -0.46
C ASP A 77 -0.36 8.23 -0.83
N ILE A 78 -0.71 7.16 -0.09
CA ILE A 78 -0.30 5.78 -0.42
C ILE A 78 -0.82 5.38 -1.79
N LYS A 79 -2.12 5.57 -2.08
CA LYS A 79 -2.71 5.21 -3.38
C LYS A 79 -2.05 5.96 -4.54
N ALA A 80 -1.79 7.26 -4.36
CA ALA A 80 -1.16 8.10 -5.38
C ALA A 80 0.32 7.74 -5.63
N ILE A 81 1.09 7.54 -4.56
CA ILE A 81 2.51 7.14 -4.66
C ILE A 81 2.63 5.74 -5.24
N SER A 82 1.82 4.79 -4.79
CA SER A 82 1.84 3.43 -5.31
C SER A 82 1.46 3.38 -6.79
N TYR A 83 0.53 4.22 -7.25
CA TYR A 83 0.20 4.36 -8.67
C TYR A 83 1.37 4.91 -9.49
N THR A 84 2.03 5.94 -8.96
CA THR A 84 3.22 6.50 -9.61
C THR A 84 4.32 5.44 -9.75
N TRP A 85 4.50 4.61 -8.72
CA TRP A 85 5.48 3.53 -8.74
C TRP A 85 5.07 2.39 -9.67
N ILE A 86 3.79 2.00 -9.69
CA ILE A 86 3.34 0.90 -10.56
C ILE A 86 3.49 1.25 -12.04
N LYS A 87 3.14 2.49 -12.39
CA LYS A 87 3.17 3.00 -13.77
C LYS A 87 4.59 3.23 -14.27
N ASN A 88 5.44 3.85 -13.45
CA ASN A 88 6.76 4.31 -13.90
C ASN A 88 7.92 3.39 -13.52
N ARG A 89 7.77 2.54 -12.48
CA ARG A 89 8.86 1.70 -11.94
C ARG A 89 8.58 0.21 -12.01
N ALA A 90 7.31 -0.20 -12.06
CA ALA A 90 6.92 -1.61 -12.06
C ALA A 90 6.48 -2.14 -13.43
N GLY A 91 6.67 -1.39 -14.53
CA GLY A 91 6.41 -1.87 -15.89
C GLY A 91 4.96 -2.30 -16.16
N LEU A 92 4.00 -1.73 -15.41
CA LEU A 92 2.56 -1.97 -15.54
C LEU A 92 1.89 -0.67 -16.02
N SER A 93 2.28 -0.21 -17.20
CA SER A 93 1.87 1.08 -17.78
C SER A 93 0.39 1.16 -18.12
N ASP A 94 -0.24 0.01 -18.42
CA ASP A 94 -1.61 -0.05 -18.94
C ASP A 94 -2.70 0.06 -17.87
N ILE A 95 -2.32 0.20 -16.59
CA ILE A 95 -3.28 0.44 -15.52
C ILE A 95 -3.72 1.91 -15.51
N SER A 96 -5.01 2.14 -15.71
CA SER A 96 -5.63 3.46 -15.51
C SER A 96 -5.68 3.81 -14.01
N TRP A 97 -5.67 5.11 -13.70
CA TRP A 97 -5.84 5.58 -12.33
C TRP A 97 -7.17 5.11 -11.72
N GLU A 98 -8.25 5.06 -12.50
CA GLU A 98 -9.56 4.62 -12.04
C GLU A 98 -9.57 3.15 -11.65
N ASN A 99 -8.98 2.29 -12.47
CA ASN A 99 -8.80 0.87 -12.16
C ASN A 99 -7.93 0.70 -10.91
N TRP A 100 -6.85 1.47 -10.80
CA TRP A 100 -5.99 1.44 -9.60
C TRP A 100 -6.74 1.89 -8.34
N ARG A 101 -7.45 3.02 -8.40
CA ARG A 101 -8.20 3.60 -7.27
C ARG A 101 -9.24 2.61 -6.72
N ASN A 102 -9.82 1.78 -7.60
CA ASN A 102 -10.77 0.73 -7.25
C ASN A 102 -10.12 -0.65 -7.02
N PHE A 103 -8.79 -0.72 -7.13
CA PHE A 103 -7.97 -1.94 -7.09
C PHE A 103 -8.56 -3.05 -7.96
N ASN A 104 -8.75 -2.73 -9.24
CA ASN A 104 -9.27 -3.60 -10.29
C ASN A 104 -8.17 -3.89 -11.31
N PHE A 105 -7.95 -5.16 -11.65
CA PHE A 105 -6.79 -5.64 -12.43
C PHE A 105 -7.14 -6.32 -13.73
#